data_AF-A0A2A2DIL0-F1
#
_entry.id   AF-A0A2A2DIL0-F1
#
_cell.length_a   1.000
_cell.length_b   1.000
_cell.length_c   1.000
_cell.angle_alpha   90.00
_cell.angle_beta   90.00
_cell.angle_gamma   90.00
#
_symmetry.space_group_name_H-M   'P 1'
#
loop_
_entity.id
_entity.type
_entity.pdbx_description
1 polymer ?
#
loop_
_entity_poly.entity_id
_entity_poly.type
_entity_poly.pdbx_seq_one_letter_code
_entity_poly.pdbx_strand_id
1 'polypeptide(L)'
;MKNKIRVCAINLCIHSAAFALLVGLNDIAHKLYKAWIGDFGSRGIAPGSVTLLVILLFIVFDASAAIIPLKAVKISLGVAFVLTTAWFLLPSHPLRAAFYCVAGGLLTFASISAASRLNDLIFRTGHPTSAD
;
A
#
# COMPACT_ATOMS: atom_id res chain seq x y z
N MET A 1 17.20 -22.96 -0.06
CA MET A 1 16.35 -22.25 0.96
C MET A 1 16.75 -20.80 1.20
N LYS A 2 18.05 -20.45 1.34
CA LYS A 2 18.51 -19.06 1.58
C LYS A 2 17.91 -18.01 0.62
N ASN A 3 17.81 -18.29 -0.68
CA ASN A 3 17.26 -17.33 -1.65
C ASN A 3 15.76 -17.05 -1.45
N LYS A 4 14.96 -18.03 -1.02
CA LYS A 4 13.52 -17.83 -0.77
C LYS A 4 13.28 -16.93 0.46
N ILE A 5 14.09 -17.10 1.50
CA ILE A 5 14.01 -16.27 2.72
C ILE A 5 14.39 -14.82 2.40
N ARG A 6 15.46 -14.60 1.61
CA ARG A 6 15.88 -13.26 1.17
C ARG A 6 14.80 -12.55 0.36
N VAL A 7 14.15 -13.24 -0.58
CA VAL A 7 13.05 -12.70 -1.38
C VAL A 7 11.86 -12.28 -0.50
N CYS A 8 11.50 -13.13 0.48
CA CYS A 8 10.39 -12.83 1.38
C CYS A 8 10.70 -11.59 2.26
N ALA A 9 11.92 -11.51 2.79
CA ALA A 9 12.37 -10.37 3.59
C ALA A 9 12.35 -9.06 2.78
N ILE A 10 12.82 -9.08 1.52
CA ILE A 10 12.83 -7.90 0.65
C ILE A 10 11.40 -7.45 0.31
N ASN A 11 10.50 -8.39 -0.02
CA ASN A 11 9.10 -8.06 -0.25
C ASN A 11 8.51 -7.39 1.01
N LEU A 12 8.73 -7.97 2.18
CA LEU A 12 8.23 -7.41 3.44
C LEU A 12 8.77 -6.00 3.71
N CYS A 13 10.06 -5.75 3.47
CA CYS A 13 10.65 -4.41 3.62
C CYS A 13 10.02 -3.39 2.67
N ILE A 14 9.78 -3.74 1.40
CA ILE A 14 9.19 -2.83 0.41
C ILE A 14 7.75 -2.47 0.79
N HIS A 15 6.95 -3.48 1.13
CA HIS A 15 5.57 -3.30 1.56
C HIS A 15 5.50 -2.51 2.89
N SER A 16 6.44 -2.74 3.81
CA SER A 16 6.56 -1.95 5.05
C SER A 16 6.92 -0.48 4.78
N ALA A 17 7.78 -0.21 3.80
CA ALA A 17 8.11 1.14 3.39
C ALA A 17 6.90 1.87 2.78
N ALA A 18 6.09 1.17 1.99
CA ALA A 18 4.85 1.71 1.45
C ALA A 18 3.84 2.04 2.56
N PHE A 19 3.73 1.19 3.58
CA PHE A 19 2.94 1.48 4.76
C PHE A 19 3.42 2.75 5.49
N ALA A 20 4.72 2.86 5.77
CA ALA A 20 5.27 4.05 6.41
C ALA A 20 5.04 5.33 5.60
N LEU A 21 5.18 5.24 4.27
CA LEU A 21 4.88 6.36 3.36
C LEU A 21 3.41 6.75 3.41
N LEU A 22 2.48 5.79 3.43
CA LEU A 22 1.05 6.09 3.51
C LEU A 22 0.71 6.81 4.82
N VAL A 23 1.29 6.37 5.95
CA VAL A 23 1.10 7.03 7.25
C VAL A 23 1.66 8.45 7.25
N GLY A 24 2.86 8.65 6.70
CA GLY A 24 3.47 9.98 6.59
C GLY A 24 2.66 10.91 5.68
N LEU A 25 2.23 10.42 4.51
CA LEU A 25 1.37 11.17 3.60
C LEU A 25 0.03 11.55 4.24
N ASN A 26 -0.54 10.65 5.05
CA ASN A 26 -1.78 10.91 5.78
C ASN A 26 -1.62 12.05 6.78
N ASP A 27 -0.55 12.03 7.59
CA ASP A 27 -0.29 13.10 8.56
C ASP A 27 -0.07 14.46 7.88
N ILE A 28 0.67 14.47 6.76
CA ILE A 28 0.87 15.68 5.94
C ILE A 28 -0.47 16.15 5.36
N ALA A 29 -1.26 15.25 4.76
CA ALA A 29 -2.55 15.59 4.18
C ALA A 29 -3.52 16.13 5.22
N HIS A 30 -3.51 15.58 6.44
CA HIS A 30 -4.32 16.05 7.56
C HIS A 30 -3.90 17.45 8.02
N LYS A 31 -2.60 17.71 8.17
CA LYS A 31 -2.07 19.04 8.50
C LYS A 31 -2.42 20.07 7.42
N LEU A 32 -2.26 19.72 6.16
CA LEU A 32 -2.57 20.60 5.04
C LEU A 32 -4.07 20.91 4.96
N TYR A 33 -4.91 19.88 5.13
CA TYR A 33 -6.37 20.05 5.16
C TYR A 33 -6.80 21.02 6.27
N LYS A 34 -6.25 20.86 7.47
CA LYS A 34 -6.51 21.77 8.60
C LYS A 34 -6.09 23.20 8.31
N ALA A 35 -4.95 23.40 7.66
CA ALA A 35 -4.44 24.73 7.33
C ALA A 35 -5.28 25.46 6.27
N TRP A 36 -5.88 24.73 5.32
CA TRP A 36 -6.55 25.33 4.16
C TRP A 36 -8.07 25.40 4.28
N ILE A 37 -8.69 24.41 4.91
CA ILE A 37 -10.16 24.24 4.93
C ILE A 37 -10.73 24.43 6.35
N GLY A 38 -9.91 24.23 7.39
CA GLY A 38 -10.33 24.27 8.79
C GLY A 38 -10.42 22.88 9.42
N ASP A 39 -10.90 22.80 10.67
CA ASP A 39 -10.96 21.53 11.38
C ASP A 39 -12.03 20.60 10.79
N PHE A 40 -11.87 19.28 10.99
CA PHE A 40 -12.87 18.31 10.57
C PHE A 40 -14.15 18.55 11.38
N GLY A 41 -15.09 19.32 10.84
CA GLY A 41 -16.43 19.47 11.41
C GLY A 41 -17.05 18.09 11.62
N SER A 42 -17.12 17.67 12.88
CA SER A 42 -17.62 16.37 13.29
C SER A 42 -19.12 16.28 13.03
N ARG A 43 -19.52 15.51 12.01
CA ARG A 43 -20.87 14.92 11.93
C ARG A 43 -20.97 13.67 12.83
N GLY A 44 -20.47 13.74 14.06
CA GLY A 44 -20.67 12.71 15.09
C GLY A 44 -19.80 11.45 14.99
N ILE A 45 -18.84 11.36 14.05
CA ILE A 45 -17.89 10.24 13.95
C ILE A 45 -16.49 10.77 14.24
N ALA A 46 -15.80 10.16 15.20
CA ALA A 46 -14.42 10.52 15.53
C ALA A 46 -13.55 10.41 14.26
N PRO A 47 -12.94 11.51 13.77
CA PRO A 47 -12.23 11.54 12.49
C PRO A 47 -11.09 10.51 12.38
N GLY A 48 -10.56 10.03 13.52
CA GLY A 48 -9.54 8.99 13.58
C GLY A 48 -10.04 7.57 13.29
N SER A 49 -11.32 7.26 13.49
CA SER A 49 -11.87 5.91 13.29
C SER A 49 -11.86 5.47 11.82
N VAL A 50 -12.21 6.39 10.91
CA VAL A 50 -12.18 6.16 9.46
C VAL A 50 -10.74 5.97 8.98
N THR A 51 -9.81 6.80 9.47
CA THR A 51 -8.39 6.70 9.12
C THR A 51 -7.80 5.37 9.59
N LEU A 52 -8.12 4.95 10.82
CA LEU A 52 -7.66 3.68 11.36
C LEU A 52 -8.19 2.48 10.56
N LEU A 53 -9.46 2.51 10.14
CA LEU A 53 -10.03 1.46 9.29
C LEU A 53 -9.31 1.35 7.94
N VAL A 54 -9.07 2.48 7.25
CA VAL A 54 -8.37 2.45 5.94
C VAL A 54 -6.93 1.99 6.10
N ILE A 55 -6.25 2.40 7.17
CA ILE A 55 -4.91 1.92 7.49
C ILE A 55 -4.90 0.40 7.71
N LEU A 56 -5.87 -0.14 8.46
CA LEU A 56 -5.99 -1.58 8.67
C LEU A 56 -6.26 -2.33 7.37
N LEU A 57 -7.15 -1.82 6.52
CA LEU A 57 -7.39 -2.37 5.19
C LEU A 57 -6.09 -2.40 4.38
N PHE A 58 -5.37 -1.28 4.33
CA PHE A 58 -4.11 -1.20 3.61
C PHE A 58 -3.10 -2.24 4.11
N ILE A 59 -2.92 -2.36 5.44
CA ILE A 59 -2.03 -3.36 6.03
C ILE A 59 -2.43 -4.78 5.62
N VAL A 60 -3.72 -5.12 5.70
CA VAL A 60 -4.21 -6.47 5.37
C VAL A 60 -3.97 -6.79 3.90
N PHE A 61 -4.37 -5.90 2.99
CA PHE A 61 -4.22 -6.11 1.55
C PHE A 61 -2.74 -6.11 1.13
N ASP A 62 -1.95 -5.18 1.63
CA ASP A 62 -0.54 -5.04 1.27
C ASP A 62 0.33 -6.18 1.84
N ALA A 63 0.07 -6.61 3.08
CA ALA A 63 0.73 -7.78 3.66
C ALA A 63 0.34 -9.07 2.94
N SER A 64 -0.94 -9.23 2.57
CA SER A 64 -1.36 -10.39 1.76
C SER A 64 -0.68 -10.41 0.38
N ALA A 65 -0.51 -9.24 -0.25
CA ALA A 65 0.23 -9.10 -1.50
C ALA A 65 1.74 -9.36 -1.35
N ALA A 66 2.32 -9.15 -0.16
CA ALA A 66 3.72 -9.48 0.12
C ALA A 66 3.98 -11.00 0.15
N ILE A 67 3.02 -11.76 0.69
CA ILE A 67 3.14 -13.22 0.90
C ILE A 67 2.84 -14.01 -0.38
N ILE A 68 1.85 -13.58 -1.15
CA ILE A 68 1.38 -14.34 -2.32
C ILE A 68 2.37 -14.18 -3.48
N PRO A 69 2.88 -15.26 -4.10
CA PRO A 69 3.85 -15.14 -5.19
C PRO A 69 3.22 -14.79 -6.55
N LEU A 70 1.90 -14.97 -6.71
CA LEU A 70 1.21 -14.84 -7.99
C LEU A 70 0.89 -13.36 -8.31
N LYS A 71 1.52 -12.83 -9.37
CA LYS A 71 1.36 -11.42 -9.80
C LYS A 71 -0.10 -11.00 -10.04
N ALA A 72 -0.89 -11.88 -10.67
CA ALA A 72 -2.32 -11.61 -10.92
C ALA A 72 -3.10 -11.37 -9.62
N VAL A 73 -2.83 -12.17 -8.58
CA VAL A 73 -3.51 -12.05 -7.28
C VAL A 73 -3.08 -10.79 -6.54
N LYS A 74 -1.82 -10.39 -6.66
CA LYS A 74 -1.33 -9.11 -6.10
C LYS A 74 -2.07 -7.91 -6.70
N ILE A 75 -2.23 -7.92 -8.02
CA ILE A 75 -2.95 -6.86 -8.74
C ILE A 75 -4.42 -6.84 -8.31
N SER A 76 -5.08 -8.01 -8.24
CA SER A 76 -6.48 -8.06 -7.80
C SER A 76 -6.65 -7.59 -6.35
N LEU A 77 -5.69 -7.87 -5.46
CA LEU A 77 -5.71 -7.35 -4.09
C LEU A 77 -5.57 -5.83 -4.04
N GLY A 78 -4.70 -5.25 -4.86
CA GLY A 78 -4.59 -3.79 -4.98
C GLY A 78 -5.88 -3.15 -5.51
N VAL A 79 -6.49 -3.74 -6.54
CA VAL A 79 -7.78 -3.28 -7.05
C VAL A 79 -8.89 -3.44 -6.01
N ALA A 80 -8.94 -4.56 -5.30
CA ALA A 80 -9.92 -4.82 -4.24
C ALA A 80 -9.78 -3.81 -3.09
N PHE A 81 -8.56 -3.46 -2.69
CA PHE A 81 -8.32 -2.39 -1.71
C PHE A 81 -8.90 -1.06 -2.16
N VAL A 82 -8.62 -0.64 -3.41
CA VAL A 82 -9.13 0.62 -3.97
C VAL A 82 -10.65 0.62 -4.02
N LEU A 83 -11.27 -0.45 -4.54
CA LEU A 83 -12.73 -0.56 -4.65
C LEU A 83 -13.41 -0.57 -3.28
N THR A 84 -12.86 -1.32 -2.32
CA THR A 84 -13.41 -1.38 -0.95
C THR A 84 -13.32 -0.02 -0.26
N THR A 85 -12.18 0.65 -0.40
CA THR A 85 -11.96 2.00 0.16
C THR A 85 -12.88 3.02 -0.49
N ALA A 86 -13.03 2.96 -1.82
CA ALA A 86 -13.93 3.82 -2.57
C ALA A 86 -15.38 3.62 -2.11
N TRP A 87 -15.87 2.37 -2.09
CA TRP A 87 -17.24 2.04 -1.69
C TRP A 87 -17.55 2.53 -0.27
N PHE A 88 -16.61 2.35 0.66
CA PHE A 88 -16.83 2.72 2.06
C PHE A 88 -16.74 4.23 2.32
N LEU A 89 -15.84 4.94 1.63
CA LEU A 89 -15.58 6.36 1.91
C LEU A 89 -16.30 7.33 0.96
N LEU A 90 -16.62 6.98 -0.29
CA LEU A 90 -17.26 7.92 -1.23
C LEU A 90 -18.58 8.53 -0.72
N PRO A 91 -19.50 7.77 -0.10
CA PRO A 91 -20.79 8.32 0.33
C PRO A 91 -20.66 9.39 1.42
N SER A 92 -19.63 9.29 2.26
CA SER A 92 -19.52 10.06 3.51
C SER A 92 -18.35 11.05 3.50
N HIS A 93 -17.24 10.69 2.86
CA HIS A 93 -15.96 11.39 2.90
C HIS A 93 -15.22 11.34 1.54
N PRO A 94 -15.76 11.98 0.48
CA PRO A 94 -15.25 11.85 -0.89
C PRO A 94 -13.79 12.31 -1.04
N LEU A 95 -13.38 13.36 -0.35
CA LEU A 95 -11.99 13.86 -0.42
C LEU A 95 -10.99 12.86 0.20
N ARG A 96 -11.35 12.25 1.33
CA ARG A 96 -10.55 11.18 1.96
C ARG A 96 -10.53 9.94 1.07
N ALA A 97 -11.68 9.58 0.48
CA ALA A 97 -11.78 8.46 -0.46
C ALA A 97 -10.79 8.63 -1.62
N ALA A 98 -10.79 9.80 -2.27
CA ALA A 98 -9.89 10.11 -3.38
C ALA A 98 -8.42 10.02 -2.97
N PHE A 99 -8.06 10.62 -1.83
CA PHE A 99 -6.70 10.56 -1.29
C PHE A 99 -6.24 9.11 -1.07
N TYR A 100 -7.01 8.30 -0.34
CA TYR A 100 -6.62 6.93 -0.02
C TYR A 100 -6.62 5.99 -1.23
N CYS A 101 -7.57 6.17 -2.17
CA CYS A 101 -7.60 5.40 -3.40
C CYS A 101 -6.36 5.69 -4.26
N VAL A 102 -6.01 6.96 -4.43
CA VAL A 102 -4.85 7.35 -5.24
C VAL A 102 -3.54 7.00 -4.52
N ALA A 103 -3.35 7.46 -3.28
CA ALA A 103 -2.11 7.23 -2.54
C ALA A 103 -1.90 5.75 -2.24
N GLY A 104 -2.91 5.08 -1.68
CA GLY A 104 -2.84 3.66 -1.35
C GLY A 104 -2.74 2.78 -2.61
N GLY A 105 -3.52 3.07 -3.66
CA GLY A 105 -3.42 2.35 -4.93
C GLY A 105 -2.02 2.47 -5.56
N LEU A 106 -1.51 3.70 -5.70
CA LEU A 106 -0.17 3.94 -6.25
C LEU A 106 0.91 3.25 -5.43
N LEU A 107 0.85 3.33 -4.10
CA LEU A 107 1.82 2.67 -3.22
C LEU A 107 1.76 1.15 -3.35
N THR A 108 0.58 0.54 -3.39
CA THR A 108 0.44 -0.91 -3.58
C THR A 108 0.99 -1.35 -4.94
N PHE A 109 0.65 -0.66 -6.03
CA PHE A 109 1.18 -1.00 -7.36
C PHE A 109 2.68 -0.75 -7.48
N ALA A 110 3.20 0.31 -6.86
CA ALA A 110 4.63 0.59 -6.80
C ALA A 110 5.38 -0.51 -6.04
N SER A 111 4.86 -0.94 -4.89
CA SER A 111 5.43 -2.04 -4.10
C SER A 111 5.48 -3.35 -4.89
N ILE A 112 4.38 -3.72 -5.55
CA ILE A 112 4.30 -4.93 -6.39
C ILE A 112 5.34 -4.87 -7.52
N SER A 113 5.47 -3.71 -8.15
CA SER A 113 6.42 -3.49 -9.26
C SER A 113 7.87 -3.53 -8.79
N ALA A 114 8.20 -2.82 -7.71
CA ALA A 114 9.52 -2.79 -7.12
C ALA A 114 9.95 -4.18 -6.60
N ALA A 115 9.06 -4.88 -5.89
CA ALA A 115 9.28 -6.24 -5.43
C ALA A 115 9.51 -7.21 -6.60
N SER A 116 8.73 -7.10 -7.68
CA SER A 116 8.92 -7.94 -8.86
C SER A 116 10.29 -7.71 -9.50
N ARG A 117 10.69 -6.45 -9.70
CA ARG A 117 11.99 -6.09 -10.32
C ARG A 117 13.18 -6.55 -9.48
N LEU A 118 13.12 -6.35 -8.16
CA LEU A 118 14.19 -6.78 -7.26
C LEU A 118 14.31 -8.30 -7.20
N ASN A 119 13.19 -9.03 -7.21
CA ASN A 119 13.21 -10.48 -7.28
C ASN A 119 13.85 -10.97 -8.59
N ASP A 120 13.48 -10.38 -9.74
CA ASP A 120 14.06 -10.71 -11.04
C ASP A 120 15.60 -10.48 -11.06
N LEU A 121 16.09 -9.38 -10.45
CA LEU A 121 17.53 -9.10 -10.34
C LEU A 121 18.27 -10.13 -9.48
N ILE A 122 17.67 -10.58 -8.38
CA ILE A 122 18.26 -11.59 -7.48
C ILE A 122 18.36 -12.94 -8.19
N PHE A 123 17.34 -13.32 -8.96
CA PHE A 123 17.39 -14.55 -9.75
C PHE A 123 18.40 -14.46 -10.90
N ARG A 124 18.55 -13.28 -11.53
CA ARG A 124 19.54 -13.06 -12.61
C ARG A 124 20.99 -13.11 -12.12
N THR A 125 21.28 -12.55 -10.94
CA THR A 125 22.62 -12.57 -10.33
C THR A 125 22.98 -13.90 -9.67
N GLY A 126 21.98 -14.75 -9.39
CA GLY A 126 22.16 -16.11 -8.86
C GLY A 126 22.57 -17.16 -9.90
N HIS A 127 22.53 -16.84 -11.20
CA HIS A 127 23.09 -17.66 -12.27
C HIS A 127 24.48 -17.09 -12.63
N PRO A 128 25.59 -17.63 -12.12
CA PRO A 128 26.88 -17.38 -12.76
C PRO A 128 26.74 -17.91 -14.19
N THR A 129 26.96 -17.03 -15.15
CA THR A 129 27.29 -17.38 -16.52
C THR A 129 28.53 -18.28 -16.47
N SER A 130 28.30 -19.60 -16.44
CA SER A 130 29.22 -20.57 -17.01
C SER A 130 28.98 -20.48 -18.52
N ALA A 131 29.75 -19.60 -19.15
CA ALA A 131 29.95 -19.62 -20.58
C ALA A 131 31.45 -19.41 -20.77
N ASP A 132 32.11 -20.57 -20.87
CA ASP A 132 33.36 -20.79 -21.58
C ASP A 132 33.33 -20.16 -22.99
#